data_AF-A0A6A4BNP7-F1
#
_entry.id   AF-A0A6A4BNP7-F1
#
_cell.length_a   1.000
_cell.length_b   1.000
_cell.length_c   1.000
_cell.angle_alpha   90.00
_cell.angle_beta   90.00
_cell.angle_gamma   90.00
#
_symmetry.space_group_name_H-M   'P 1'
#
loop_
_entity.id
_entity.type
_entity.pdbx_description
1 polymer ?
#
loop_
_entity_poly.entity_id
_entity_poly.type
_entity_poly.pdbx_seq_one_letter_code
_entity_poly.pdbx_strand_id
1 'polypeptide(L)'
;MVLLNCAVVGEKGVISIIIEDWKTVALLKKAIKDEKPNTIKCDADGLQLFLAKKDGAWLESDSEDVKKLKKGEKTGAVEALTSEEKELQGESGLQTVLTGMPKPSTDQVHVLVVVPSGEDIDVGQDVEGESKYTRELRLYQQRGNLIKVQHADYCGQILDKIDQLYEDESRTLPFICVEGSSGMGKTQLAFALGGRRPWFYWPATRIGSDSQNLYQNFDKISDAFDE
;
A
#
# COMPACT_ATOMS: atom_id res chain seq x y z
N MET A 1 -6.06 -0.72 -33.67
CA MET A 1 -6.94 -0.82 -32.47
C MET A 1 -7.14 -2.26 -32.03
N VAL A 2 -7.06 -2.49 -30.73
CA VAL A 2 -7.36 -3.75 -30.03
C VAL A 2 -8.31 -3.48 -28.86
N LEU A 3 -9.19 -4.44 -28.57
CA LEU A 3 -10.03 -4.43 -27.38
C LEU A 3 -9.41 -5.37 -26.35
N LEU A 4 -9.07 -4.85 -25.18
CA LEU A 4 -8.47 -5.59 -24.09
C LEU A 4 -9.41 -5.57 -22.89
N ASN A 5 -9.81 -6.77 -22.45
CA ASN A 5 -10.51 -6.96 -21.20
C ASN A 5 -9.50 -7.12 -20.06
N CYS A 6 -9.52 -6.18 -19.12
CA CYS A 6 -8.62 -6.06 -18.00
C CYS A 6 -9.35 -6.42 -16.70
N ALA A 7 -8.82 -7.37 -15.94
CA ALA A 7 -9.35 -7.73 -14.63
C ALA A 7 -8.42 -7.18 -13.54
N VAL A 8 -8.98 -6.43 -12.59
CA VAL A 8 -8.22 -5.95 -11.42
C VAL A 8 -8.20 -7.04 -10.37
N VAL A 9 -7.02 -7.49 -9.97
CA VAL A 9 -6.84 -8.61 -9.04
C VAL A 9 -7.31 -8.19 -7.64
N GLY A 10 -8.21 -8.98 -7.05
CA GLY A 10 -8.83 -8.66 -5.76
C GLY A 10 -10.08 -7.77 -5.85
N GLU A 11 -10.44 -7.32 -7.05
CA GLU A 11 -11.59 -6.45 -7.28
C GLU A 11 -12.68 -7.14 -8.11
N LYS A 12 -13.91 -6.66 -7.99
CA LYS A 12 -15.05 -7.22 -8.73
C LYS A 12 -15.14 -6.68 -10.16
N GLY A 13 -15.48 -7.58 -11.09
CA GLY A 13 -15.75 -7.25 -12.49
C GLY A 13 -14.52 -7.14 -13.39
N VAL A 14 -14.74 -6.64 -14.61
CA VAL A 14 -13.75 -6.50 -15.69
C VAL A 14 -13.93 -5.13 -16.34
N ILE A 15 -12.84 -4.55 -16.82
CA ILE A 15 -12.78 -3.28 -17.54
C ILE A 15 -12.45 -3.58 -19.00
N SER A 16 -13.10 -2.89 -19.95
CA SER A 16 -12.79 -3.06 -21.37
C SER A 16 -12.14 -1.80 -21.92
N ILE A 17 -10.92 -1.92 -22.44
CA ILE A 17 -10.15 -0.80 -22.99
C ILE A 17 -9.97 -0.99 -24.49
N ILE A 18 -10.32 0.03 -25.27
CA ILE A 18 -10.01 0.10 -26.70
C ILE A 18 -8.79 1.00 -26.88
N ILE A 19 -7.71 0.44 -27.42
CA ILE A 19 -6.43 1.13 -27.56
C ILE A 19 -5.76 0.78 -28.88
N GLU A 20 -4.96 1.69 -29.44
CA GLU A 20 -4.12 1.36 -30.60
C GLU A 20 -3.00 0.40 -30.19
N ASP A 21 -2.73 -0.60 -31.04
CA ASP A 21 -1.72 -1.64 -30.80
C ASP A 21 -0.28 -1.14 -30.85
N TRP A 22 -0.02 -0.03 -31.56
CA TRP A 22 1.29 0.63 -31.55
C TRP A 22 1.56 1.44 -30.28
N LYS A 23 0.57 1.66 -29.41
CA LYS A 23 0.75 2.36 -28.13
C LYS A 23 1.50 1.49 -27.12
N THR A 24 2.02 2.14 -26.08
CA THR A 24 2.80 1.51 -25.03
C THR A 24 1.94 0.97 -23.90
N VAL A 25 2.53 0.08 -23.09
CA VAL A 25 1.94 -0.40 -21.83
C VAL A 25 1.67 0.76 -20.87
N ALA A 26 2.51 1.80 -20.82
CA ALA A 26 2.26 2.99 -19.99
C ALA A 26 0.97 3.73 -20.38
N LEU A 27 0.66 3.82 -21.68
CA LEU A 27 -0.61 4.38 -22.14
C LEU A 27 -1.80 3.49 -21.80
N LEU A 28 -1.62 2.17 -21.78
CA LEU A 28 -2.63 1.23 -21.29
C LEU A 28 -2.86 1.39 -19.78
N LYS A 29 -1.80 1.49 -18.97
CA LYS A 29 -1.90 1.77 -17.52
C LYS A 29 -2.72 3.03 -17.26
N LYS A 30 -2.45 4.11 -18.01
CA LYS A 30 -3.22 5.37 -17.93
C LYS A 30 -4.70 5.17 -18.26
N ALA A 31 -5.00 4.50 -19.37
CA ALA A 31 -6.38 4.24 -19.78
C ALA A 31 -7.16 3.40 -18.73
N ILE A 32 -6.50 2.43 -18.10
CA ILE A 32 -7.10 1.61 -17.03
C ILE A 32 -7.41 2.47 -15.79
N LYS A 33 -6.48 3.33 -15.36
CA LYS A 33 -6.70 4.25 -14.24
C LYS A 33 -7.86 5.20 -14.51
N ASP A 34 -7.90 5.80 -15.69
CA ASP A 34 -8.93 6.77 -16.09
C ASP A 34 -10.34 6.15 -16.12
N GLU A 35 -10.46 4.85 -16.38
CA GLU A 35 -11.73 4.12 -16.41
C GLU A 35 -12.24 3.72 -15.01
N LYS A 36 -11.35 3.56 -14.02
CA LYS A 36 -11.71 3.25 -12.62
C LYS A 36 -10.99 4.16 -11.60
N PRO A 37 -11.19 5.49 -11.63
CA PRO A 37 -10.47 6.43 -10.76
C PRO A 37 -10.82 6.28 -9.27
N ASN A 38 -12.02 5.79 -8.94
CA ASN A 38 -12.44 5.59 -7.56
C ASN A 38 -11.85 4.32 -6.92
N THR A 39 -11.56 3.31 -7.74
CA THR A 39 -10.96 2.03 -7.30
C THR A 39 -9.44 2.10 -7.33
N ILE A 40 -8.88 2.68 -8.40
CA ILE A 40 -7.44 2.80 -8.60
C ILE A 40 -6.99 4.19 -8.14
N LYS A 41 -6.52 4.27 -6.90
CA LYS A 41 -6.08 5.52 -6.27
C LYS A 41 -4.60 5.86 -6.49
N CYS A 42 -3.78 4.87 -6.85
CA CYS A 42 -2.37 5.08 -7.13
C CYS A 42 -2.16 5.80 -8.49
N ASP A 43 -0.93 6.21 -8.75
CA ASP A 43 -0.53 6.69 -10.06
C ASP A 43 -0.49 5.56 -11.09
N ALA A 44 -0.73 5.94 -12.35
CA ALA A 44 -0.86 4.97 -13.42
C ALA A 44 0.42 4.14 -13.60
N ASP A 45 1.58 4.75 -13.44
CA ASP A 45 2.89 4.09 -13.46
C ASP A 45 3.05 3.06 -12.35
N GLY A 46 2.40 3.26 -11.20
CA GLY A 46 2.35 2.31 -10.09
C GLY A 46 1.53 1.04 -10.38
N LEU A 47 0.64 1.02 -11.38
CA LEU A 47 -0.08 -0.21 -11.74
C LEU A 47 0.87 -1.27 -12.30
N GLN A 48 0.73 -2.52 -11.89
CA GLN A 48 1.47 -3.64 -12.51
C GLN A 48 0.53 -4.40 -13.44
N LEU A 49 0.97 -4.63 -14.68
CA LEU A 49 0.17 -5.29 -15.71
C LEU A 49 0.80 -6.62 -16.11
N PHE A 50 -0.04 -7.65 -16.28
CA PHE A 50 0.39 -8.99 -16.68
C PHE A 50 -0.54 -9.53 -17.77
N LEU A 51 -0.02 -10.37 -18.66
CA LEU A 51 -0.87 -11.08 -19.62
C LEU A 51 -1.66 -12.17 -18.92
N ALA A 52 -2.98 -12.14 -19.06
CA ALA A 52 -3.88 -13.17 -18.56
C ALA A 52 -3.89 -14.37 -19.52
N LYS A 53 -2.80 -15.14 -19.53
CA LYS A 53 -2.65 -16.28 -20.45
C LYS A 53 -2.28 -17.57 -19.75
N LYS A 54 -2.77 -18.68 -20.30
CA LYS A 54 -2.40 -20.05 -19.93
C LYS A 54 -2.19 -20.88 -21.19
N ASP A 55 -1.07 -21.58 -21.27
CA ASP A 55 -0.73 -22.45 -22.41
C ASP A 55 -0.82 -21.76 -23.79
N GLY A 56 -0.45 -20.47 -23.84
CA GLY A 56 -0.49 -19.66 -25.07
C GLY A 56 -1.87 -19.11 -25.46
N ALA A 57 -2.90 -19.36 -24.67
CA ALA A 57 -4.25 -18.84 -24.88
C ALA A 57 -4.66 -17.87 -23.78
N TRP A 58 -5.64 -17.00 -24.07
CA TRP A 58 -6.23 -16.09 -23.09
C TRP A 58 -7.03 -16.85 -22.02
N LEU A 59 -7.19 -16.26 -20.84
CA LEU A 59 -8.06 -16.83 -19.82
C LEU A 59 -9.53 -16.64 -20.21
N GLU A 60 -10.21 -17.76 -20.46
CA GLU A 60 -11.63 -17.78 -20.80
C GLU A 60 -12.50 -17.33 -19.62
N SER A 61 -13.55 -16.55 -19.91
CA SER A 61 -14.46 -15.99 -18.91
C SER A 61 -15.17 -17.03 -18.06
N ASP A 62 -15.36 -18.23 -18.61
CA ASP A 62 -16.06 -19.33 -17.98
C ASP A 62 -15.13 -20.26 -17.19
N SER A 63 -13.82 -20.03 -17.22
CA SER A 63 -12.87 -20.76 -16.39
C SER A 63 -13.13 -20.48 -14.90
N GLU A 64 -12.90 -21.49 -14.06
CA GLU A 64 -13.09 -21.37 -12.61
C GLU A 64 -12.25 -20.25 -12.01
N ASP A 65 -11.01 -20.10 -12.46
CA ASP A 65 -10.11 -19.02 -12.02
C ASP A 65 -10.67 -17.64 -12.37
N VAL A 66 -11.19 -17.44 -13.59
CA VAL A 66 -11.75 -16.14 -13.99
C VAL A 66 -13.08 -15.85 -13.29
N LYS A 67 -13.92 -16.86 -13.04
CA LYS A 67 -15.15 -16.70 -12.25
C LYS A 67 -14.86 -16.24 -10.82
N LYS A 68 -13.83 -16.80 -10.19
CA LYS A 68 -13.34 -16.38 -8.86
C LYS A 68 -12.73 -14.98 -8.90
N LEU A 69 -11.88 -14.72 -9.89
CA LEU A 69 -11.29 -13.40 -10.12
C LEU A 69 -12.34 -12.31 -10.25
N LYS A 70 -13.41 -12.53 -11.04
CA LYS A 70 -14.52 -11.58 -11.21
C LYS A 70 -15.31 -11.29 -9.93
N LYS A 71 -15.21 -12.17 -8.92
CA LYS A 71 -15.79 -11.98 -7.59
C LYS A 71 -14.84 -11.29 -6.60
N GLY A 72 -13.61 -10.99 -7.01
CA GLY A 72 -12.55 -10.40 -6.19
C GLY A 72 -11.73 -11.44 -5.42
N GLU A 73 -11.87 -12.73 -5.71
CA GLU A 73 -11.08 -13.79 -5.08
C GLU A 73 -9.72 -13.95 -5.80
N LYS A 74 -8.65 -14.17 -5.03
CA LYS A 74 -7.34 -14.54 -5.57
C LYS A 74 -7.23 -16.06 -5.66
N THR A 75 -6.67 -16.57 -6.75
CA THR A 75 -6.39 -18.00 -6.92
C THR A 75 -4.90 -18.22 -7.16
N GLY A 76 -4.37 -19.39 -6.80
CA GLY A 76 -2.96 -19.70 -7.04
C GLY A 76 -2.56 -19.63 -8.52
N ALA A 77 -3.51 -19.84 -9.45
CA ALA A 77 -3.28 -19.65 -10.87
C ALA A 77 -3.10 -18.15 -11.23
N VAL A 78 -3.93 -17.27 -10.66
CA VAL A 78 -3.79 -15.81 -10.83
C VAL A 78 -2.48 -15.33 -10.22
N GLU A 79 -2.14 -15.78 -9.00
CA GLU A 79 -0.88 -15.43 -8.32
C GLU A 79 0.35 -15.84 -9.14
N ALA A 80 0.34 -17.05 -9.72
CA ALA A 80 1.43 -17.51 -10.59
C ALA A 80 1.56 -16.68 -11.88
N LEU A 81 0.48 -16.05 -12.35
CA LEU A 81 0.50 -15.18 -13.52
C LEU A 81 0.94 -13.75 -13.20
N THR A 82 0.82 -13.32 -11.94
CA THR A 82 1.21 -11.99 -11.47
C THR A 82 2.55 -11.97 -10.73
N SER A 83 3.45 -12.90 -11.02
CA SER A 83 4.83 -12.88 -10.52
C SER A 83 5.63 -11.75 -11.16
N GLU A 84 6.47 -11.04 -10.39
CA GLU A 84 7.26 -9.87 -10.85
C GLU A 84 8.01 -10.09 -12.17
N GLU A 85 8.59 -11.27 -12.39
CA GLU A 85 9.31 -11.62 -13.63
C GLU A 85 8.46 -11.52 -14.90
N LYS A 86 7.12 -11.53 -14.76
CA LYS A 86 6.15 -11.48 -15.86
C LYS A 86 5.54 -10.09 -16.04
N GLU A 87 5.97 -9.11 -15.27
CA GLU A 87 5.43 -7.75 -15.36
C GLU A 87 5.75 -7.12 -16.72
N LEU A 88 4.73 -6.54 -17.33
CA LEU A 88 4.85 -5.81 -18.58
C LEU A 88 5.54 -4.46 -18.35
N GLN A 89 6.63 -4.25 -19.08
CA GLN A 89 7.42 -3.01 -19.00
C GLN A 89 6.68 -1.84 -19.66
N GLY A 90 6.68 -0.68 -19.00
CA GLY A 90 5.87 0.47 -19.38
C GLY A 90 6.16 1.01 -20.79
N GLU A 91 7.41 0.96 -21.22
CA GLU A 91 7.90 1.38 -22.54
C GLU A 91 7.60 0.38 -23.66
N SER A 92 7.22 -0.87 -23.32
CA SER A 92 6.93 -1.89 -24.32
C SER A 92 5.70 -1.52 -25.15
N GLY A 93 5.78 -1.68 -26.47
CA GLY A 93 4.63 -1.54 -27.37
C GLY A 93 3.68 -2.73 -27.25
N LEU A 94 2.36 -2.48 -27.29
CA LEU A 94 1.35 -3.55 -27.19
C LEU A 94 1.49 -4.57 -28.33
N GLN A 95 1.85 -4.14 -29.55
CA GLN A 95 2.16 -5.04 -30.66
C GLN A 95 3.23 -6.10 -30.30
N THR A 96 4.27 -5.69 -29.57
CA THR A 96 5.37 -6.57 -29.15
C THR A 96 4.89 -7.48 -28.04
N VAL A 97 4.20 -6.92 -27.04
CA VAL A 97 3.67 -7.68 -25.90
C VAL A 97 2.65 -8.74 -26.32
N LEU A 98 1.82 -8.44 -27.32
CA LEU A 98 0.78 -9.33 -27.82
C LEU A 98 1.29 -10.29 -28.91
N THR A 99 2.58 -10.26 -29.25
CA THR A 99 3.15 -11.14 -30.28
C THR A 99 3.01 -12.61 -29.88
N GLY A 100 2.50 -13.43 -30.82
CA GLY A 100 2.29 -14.85 -30.60
C GLY A 100 1.02 -15.20 -29.80
N MET A 101 0.23 -14.20 -29.40
CA MET A 101 -1.07 -14.43 -28.77
C MET A 101 -2.19 -14.48 -29.80
N PRO A 102 -3.27 -15.25 -29.55
CA PRO A 102 -4.50 -15.15 -30.32
C PRO A 102 -5.02 -13.72 -30.33
N LYS A 103 -5.67 -13.32 -31.42
CA LYS A 103 -6.30 -12.00 -31.49
C LYS A 103 -7.33 -11.87 -30.34
N PRO A 104 -7.26 -10.82 -29.51
CA PRO A 104 -8.23 -10.58 -28.44
C PRO A 104 -9.68 -10.64 -28.93
N SER A 105 -10.55 -11.33 -28.21
CA SER A 105 -11.98 -11.43 -28.51
C SER A 105 -12.85 -11.19 -27.28
N THR A 106 -14.17 -11.21 -27.45
CA THR A 106 -15.10 -11.18 -26.32
C THR A 106 -14.94 -12.44 -25.47
N ASP A 107 -15.50 -12.40 -24.26
CA ASP A 107 -15.57 -13.54 -23.34
C ASP A 107 -14.22 -14.05 -22.83
N GLN A 108 -13.16 -13.25 -22.97
CA GLN A 108 -11.82 -13.55 -22.45
C GLN A 108 -11.30 -12.42 -21.56
N VAL A 109 -10.43 -12.75 -20.60
CA VAL A 109 -9.59 -11.78 -19.88
C VAL A 109 -8.21 -11.79 -20.54
N HIS A 110 -7.69 -10.60 -20.85
CA HIS A 110 -6.44 -10.43 -21.59
C HIS A 110 -5.33 -9.87 -20.70
N VAL A 111 -5.69 -9.00 -19.76
CA VAL A 111 -4.73 -8.32 -18.87
C VAL A 111 -5.18 -8.49 -17.42
N LEU A 112 -4.25 -8.89 -16.55
CA LEU A 112 -4.41 -8.79 -15.11
C LEU A 112 -3.78 -7.48 -14.64
N VAL A 113 -4.50 -6.75 -13.82
CA VAL A 113 -4.08 -5.47 -13.25
C VAL A 113 -3.89 -5.69 -11.75
N VAL A 114 -2.65 -5.57 -11.28
CA VAL A 114 -2.36 -5.53 -9.85
C VAL A 114 -2.19 -4.07 -9.47
N VAL A 115 -3.02 -3.62 -8.54
CA VAL A 115 -2.85 -2.35 -7.87
C VAL A 115 -1.93 -2.62 -6.68
N PRO A 116 -0.79 -1.90 -6.54
CA PRO A 116 0.00 -2.01 -5.34
C PRO A 116 -0.90 -1.63 -4.16
N SER A 117 -1.22 -2.60 -3.31
CA SER A 117 -1.62 -2.27 -1.95
C SER A 117 -0.40 -1.64 -1.30
N GLY A 118 -0.59 -0.56 -0.54
CA GLY A 118 0.48 -0.10 0.36
C GLY A 118 0.99 -1.29 1.19
N GLU A 119 2.26 -1.26 1.59
CA GLU A 119 2.90 -2.39 2.28
C GLU A 119 1.96 -3.00 3.33
N ASP A 120 1.63 -4.28 3.16
CA ASP A 120 0.86 -5.02 4.14
C ASP A 120 1.76 -5.16 5.38
N ILE A 121 1.50 -4.31 6.39
CA ILE A 121 2.21 -4.40 7.66
C ILE A 121 1.69 -5.64 8.39
N ASP A 122 2.47 -6.72 8.33
CA ASP A 122 2.19 -7.92 9.11
C ASP A 122 2.39 -7.59 10.60
N VAL A 123 1.28 -7.55 11.35
CA VAL A 123 1.32 -7.44 12.80
C VAL A 123 1.77 -8.79 13.34
N GLY A 124 3.09 -8.98 13.45
CA GLY A 124 3.65 -10.15 14.12
C GLY A 124 3.05 -10.31 15.51
N GLN A 125 2.63 -11.53 15.86
CA GLN A 125 2.18 -11.84 17.21
C GLN A 125 3.33 -11.72 18.21
N ASP A 126 3.00 -11.51 19.49
CA ASP A 126 3.96 -11.58 20.58
C ASP A 126 4.71 -12.92 20.49
N VAL A 127 5.99 -12.87 20.12
CA VAL A 127 6.85 -14.06 20.10
C VAL A 127 6.89 -14.66 21.50
N GLU A 128 6.58 -15.95 21.63
CA GLU A 128 6.74 -16.68 22.88
C GLU A 128 8.21 -16.63 23.33
N GLY A 129 8.49 -15.82 24.37
CA GLY A 129 9.82 -15.63 24.94
C GLY A 129 10.22 -14.16 25.06
N GLU A 130 10.98 -13.83 26.11
CA GLU A 130 11.50 -12.47 26.29
C GLU A 130 12.70 -12.24 25.36
N SER A 131 12.45 -11.70 24.16
CA SER A 131 13.51 -11.23 23.27
C SER A 131 14.22 -9.99 23.86
N LYS A 132 15.43 -9.69 23.37
CA LYS A 132 16.14 -8.45 23.74
C LYS A 132 15.30 -7.19 23.44
N TYR A 133 14.49 -7.23 22.39
CA TYR A 133 13.63 -6.11 21.98
C TYR A 133 12.43 -5.94 22.91
N THR A 134 11.79 -7.03 23.35
CA THR A 134 10.68 -6.95 24.29
C THR A 134 11.16 -6.52 25.68
N ARG A 135 12.37 -6.91 26.10
CA ARG A 135 13.01 -6.41 27.32
C ARG A 135 13.30 -4.91 27.26
N GLU A 136 13.89 -4.44 26.15
CA GLU A 136 14.17 -3.01 25.95
C GLU A 136 12.88 -2.18 25.90
N LEU A 137 11.85 -2.66 25.21
CA LEU A 137 10.55 -2.01 25.15
C LEU A 137 9.90 -1.88 26.53
N ARG A 138 9.93 -2.95 27.36
CA ARG A 138 9.45 -2.93 28.75
C ARG A 138 10.17 -1.87 29.58
N LEU A 139 11.48 -1.71 29.39
CA LEU A 139 12.24 -0.67 30.08
C LEU A 139 11.73 0.73 29.69
N TYR A 140 11.51 0.99 28.41
CA TYR A 140 10.96 2.28 27.97
C TYR A 140 9.54 2.52 28.48
N GLN A 141 8.69 1.49 28.51
CA GLN A 141 7.34 1.55 29.10
C GLN A 141 7.38 1.92 30.57
N GLN A 142 8.25 1.26 31.36
CA GLN A 142 8.41 1.57 32.78
C GLN A 142 8.88 3.01 33.01
N ARG A 143 9.81 3.50 32.18
CA ARG A 143 10.28 4.88 32.24
C ARG A 143 9.20 5.88 31.86
N GLY A 144 8.44 5.62 30.80
CA GLY A 144 7.30 6.45 30.41
C GLY A 144 6.23 6.51 31.49
N ASN A 145 5.87 5.38 32.11
CA ASN A 145 4.93 5.33 33.22
C ASN A 145 5.42 6.13 34.44
N LEU A 146 6.72 6.06 34.74
CA LEU A 146 7.30 6.86 35.81
C LEU A 146 7.19 8.36 35.52
N ILE A 147 7.50 8.78 34.29
CA ILE A 147 7.34 10.19 33.85
C ILE A 147 5.88 10.60 33.96
N LYS A 148 4.94 9.78 33.51
CA LYS A 148 3.51 10.04 33.59
C LYS A 148 3.04 10.31 35.02
N VAL A 149 3.52 9.50 35.98
CA VAL A 149 3.13 9.63 37.39
C VAL A 149 3.81 10.84 38.03
N GLN A 150 5.11 11.04 37.79
CA GLN A 150 5.88 12.12 38.44
C GLN A 150 5.64 13.49 37.82
N HIS A 151 5.22 13.54 36.56
CA HIS A 151 5.00 14.76 35.78
C HIS A 151 3.61 14.77 35.13
N ALA A 152 2.60 14.33 35.89
CA ALA A 152 1.22 14.20 35.42
C ALA A 152 0.68 15.53 34.87
N ASP A 153 0.94 16.65 35.54
CA ASP A 153 0.47 17.97 35.12
C ASP A 153 1.03 18.37 33.77
N TYR A 154 2.33 18.13 33.54
CA TYR A 154 2.99 18.46 32.27
C TYR A 154 2.50 17.56 31.13
N CYS A 155 2.34 16.26 31.40
CA CYS A 155 1.74 15.33 30.44
C CYS A 155 0.30 15.74 30.10
N GLY A 156 -0.48 16.17 31.09
CA GLY A 156 -1.83 16.69 30.93
C GLY A 156 -1.87 17.91 30.01
N GLN A 157 -0.99 18.88 30.23
CA GLN A 157 -0.90 20.08 29.39
C GLN A 157 -0.57 19.75 27.92
N ILE A 158 0.29 18.76 27.67
CA ILE A 158 0.58 18.30 26.30
C ILE A 158 -0.69 17.68 25.70
N LEU A 159 -1.37 16.79 26.42
CA LEU A 159 -2.59 16.15 25.94
C LEU A 159 -3.72 17.16 25.69
N ASP A 160 -3.87 18.18 26.53
CA ASP A 160 -4.84 19.26 26.35
C ASP A 160 -4.58 20.03 25.06
N LYS A 161 -3.31 20.35 24.75
CA LYS A 161 -2.94 20.98 23.48
C LYS A 161 -3.22 20.10 22.28
N ILE A 162 -2.97 18.79 22.41
CA ILE A 162 -3.29 17.82 21.36
C ILE A 162 -4.81 17.82 21.11
N ASP A 163 -5.63 17.75 22.15
CA ASP A 163 -7.08 17.75 22.02
C ASP A 163 -7.58 19.07 21.36
N GLN A 164 -7.06 20.22 21.77
CA GLN A 164 -7.38 21.52 21.14
C GLN A 164 -7.04 21.56 19.65
N LEU A 165 -5.91 20.98 19.25
CA LEU A 165 -5.52 20.88 17.85
C LEU A 165 -6.53 20.01 17.05
N TYR A 166 -6.99 18.91 17.63
CA TYR A 166 -8.00 18.05 16.99
C TYR A 166 -9.41 18.64 16.97
N GLU A 167 -9.72 19.63 17.81
CA GLU A 167 -10.99 20.38 17.80
C GLU A 167 -11.02 21.46 16.71
N ASP A 168 -9.87 21.84 16.14
CA ASP A 168 -9.78 22.83 15.07
C ASP A 168 -10.23 22.25 13.72
N GLU A 169 -11.51 22.43 13.39
CA GLU A 169 -12.09 22.01 12.10
C GLU A 169 -11.52 22.76 10.89
N SER A 170 -10.74 23.84 11.09
CA SER A 170 -10.10 24.57 9.99
C SER A 170 -8.90 23.84 9.39
N ARG A 171 -8.34 22.85 10.10
CA ARG A 171 -7.17 22.08 9.67
C ARG A 171 -7.44 20.59 9.86
N THR A 172 -7.43 19.85 8.75
CA THR A 172 -7.34 18.38 8.82
C THR A 172 -5.96 18.00 9.35
N LEU A 173 -5.87 17.61 10.62
CA LEU A 173 -4.65 17.06 11.22
C LEU A 173 -4.67 15.53 11.12
N PRO A 174 -3.97 14.93 10.15
CA PRO A 174 -4.03 13.48 9.94
C PRO A 174 -3.32 12.70 11.06
N PHE A 175 -2.26 13.24 11.67
CA PHE A 175 -1.51 12.63 12.77
C PHE A 175 -0.58 13.65 13.45
N ILE A 176 -0.07 13.31 14.63
CA ILE A 176 0.99 14.06 15.33
C ILE A 176 2.30 13.27 15.21
N CYS A 177 3.35 13.92 14.75
CA CYS A 177 4.69 13.36 14.72
C CYS A 177 5.49 13.77 15.97
N VAL A 178 6.19 12.82 16.59
CA VAL A 178 7.20 13.08 17.61
C VAL A 178 8.56 12.72 17.03
N GLU A 179 9.30 13.74 16.61
CA GLU A 179 10.61 13.58 15.97
C GLU A 179 11.77 13.90 16.94
N GLY A 180 12.97 13.43 16.59
CA GLY A 180 14.19 13.67 17.36
C GLY A 180 15.22 12.56 17.19
N SER A 181 16.48 12.85 17.50
CA SER A 181 17.57 11.89 17.38
C SER A 181 17.39 10.64 18.26
N SER A 182 18.17 9.60 17.99
CA SER A 182 18.24 8.42 18.87
C SER A 182 18.59 8.82 20.30
N GLY A 183 17.91 8.23 21.29
CA GLY A 183 18.13 8.55 22.71
C GLY A 183 17.39 9.78 23.25
N MET A 184 16.70 10.57 22.42
CA MET A 184 15.99 11.79 22.86
C MET A 184 14.69 11.54 23.66
N GLY A 185 14.40 10.29 24.05
CA GLY A 185 13.25 9.98 24.91
C GLY A 185 11.90 9.86 24.19
N LYS A 186 11.87 9.80 22.86
CA LYS A 186 10.62 9.74 22.06
C LYS A 186 9.67 8.61 22.49
N THR A 187 10.19 7.39 22.62
CA THR A 187 9.41 6.22 23.04
C THR A 187 8.88 6.38 24.46
N GLN A 188 9.70 6.91 25.37
CA GLN A 188 9.30 7.19 26.74
C GLN A 188 8.22 8.28 26.80
N LEU A 189 8.31 9.31 25.95
CA LEU A 189 7.28 10.34 25.81
C LEU A 189 5.97 9.72 25.30
N ALA A 190 6.02 8.87 24.28
CA ALA A 190 4.83 8.16 23.79
C ALA A 190 4.16 7.35 24.90
N PHE A 191 4.92 6.61 25.72
CA PHE A 191 4.37 5.89 26.87
C PHE A 191 3.92 6.80 28.02
N ALA A 192 4.57 7.93 28.23
CA ALA A 192 4.22 8.89 29.27
C ALA A 192 2.89 9.59 28.99
N LEU A 193 2.70 10.05 27.74
CA LEU A 193 1.44 10.63 27.29
C LEU A 193 0.37 9.53 27.21
N GLY A 194 0.73 8.37 26.65
CA GLY A 194 -0.22 7.35 26.25
C GLY A 194 -1.23 7.96 25.27
N GLY A 195 -2.51 7.87 25.60
CA GLY A 195 -3.57 8.60 24.91
C GLY A 195 -4.81 8.76 25.78
N ARG A 196 -5.55 9.86 25.56
CA ARG A 196 -6.97 9.97 25.95
C ARG A 196 -7.89 9.29 24.93
N ARG A 197 -7.33 8.93 23.78
CA ARG A 197 -7.95 8.24 22.65
C ARG A 197 -7.27 6.88 22.49
N PRO A 198 -7.90 5.92 21.78
CA PRO A 198 -7.22 4.69 21.39
C PRO A 198 -5.91 5.03 20.69
N TRP A 199 -4.82 4.44 21.16
CA TRP A 199 -3.49 4.63 20.59
C TRP A 199 -2.81 3.27 20.47
N PHE A 200 -1.97 3.13 19.45
CA PHE A 200 -1.27 1.90 19.14
C PHE A 200 0.23 2.22 19.09
N TYR A 201 1.05 1.36 19.71
CA TYR A 201 2.51 1.47 19.64
C TYR A 201 3.05 0.37 18.74
N TRP A 202 3.57 0.75 17.58
CA TRP A 202 4.08 -0.21 16.61
C TRP A 202 5.61 -0.11 16.49
N PRO A 203 6.37 -1.07 17.05
CA PRO A 203 7.80 -1.12 16.82
C PRO A 203 8.08 -1.70 15.43
N ALA A 204 8.35 -0.84 14.45
CA ALA A 204 8.88 -1.28 13.17
C ALA A 204 10.31 -1.79 13.38
N THR A 205 10.54 -3.10 13.24
CA THR A 205 11.90 -3.67 13.32
C THR A 205 12.37 -4.17 11.95
N ARG A 206 13.61 -3.79 11.62
CA ARG A 206 14.31 -3.91 10.33
C ARG A 206 13.76 -3.00 9.23
N ILE A 207 14.36 -1.82 9.19
CA ILE A 207 14.31 -0.90 8.05
C ILE A 207 15.26 -1.45 6.97
N GLY A 208 14.69 -2.07 5.94
CA GLY A 208 15.36 -2.14 4.64
C GLY A 208 15.37 -0.74 3.99
N SER A 209 15.92 -0.63 2.78
CA SER A 209 15.82 0.60 1.98
C SER A 209 14.40 1.15 1.89
N ASP A 210 13.39 0.29 1.96
CA ASP A 210 12.00 0.64 1.68
C ASP A 210 11.32 1.37 2.84
N SER A 211 11.73 1.15 4.09
CA SER A 211 11.22 1.99 5.19
C SER A 211 11.83 3.39 5.18
N GLN A 212 12.92 3.62 4.42
CA GLN A 212 13.33 4.98 4.09
C GLN A 212 12.31 5.69 3.19
N ASN A 213 11.47 5.00 2.41
CA ASN A 213 10.44 5.69 1.61
C ASN A 213 9.34 6.30 2.49
N LEU A 214 8.96 5.64 3.58
CA LEU A 214 8.06 6.23 4.57
C LEU A 214 8.71 7.45 5.24
N TYR A 215 9.99 7.33 5.63
CA TYR A 215 10.76 8.46 6.17
C TYR A 215 10.99 9.57 5.13
N GLN A 216 11.23 9.27 3.86
CA GLN A 216 11.43 10.25 2.78
C GLN A 216 10.14 10.97 2.41
N ASN A 217 9.00 10.27 2.45
CA ASN A 217 7.70 10.91 2.33
C ASN A 217 7.43 11.82 3.53
N PHE A 218 7.88 11.40 4.72
CA PHE A 218 7.83 12.24 5.92
C PHE A 218 8.78 13.45 5.84
N ASP A 219 10.01 13.26 5.35
CA ASP A 219 11.03 14.30 5.15
C ASP A 219 10.53 15.36 4.17
N LYS A 220 9.95 14.93 3.04
CA LYS A 220 9.29 15.81 2.06
C LYS A 220 8.10 16.57 2.66
N ILE A 221 7.39 15.98 3.62
CA ILE A 221 6.28 16.63 4.33
C ILE A 221 6.83 17.60 5.39
N SER A 222 7.92 17.25 6.11
CA SER A 222 8.56 18.13 7.10
C SER A 222 9.21 19.34 6.46
N ASP A 223 9.85 19.18 5.29
CA ASP A 223 10.40 20.29 4.50
C ASP A 223 9.31 21.32 4.14
N ALA A 224 8.06 20.87 3.95
CA ALA A 224 6.92 21.75 3.66
C ALA A 224 6.42 22.54 4.89
N PHE A 225 6.90 22.24 6.11
CA PHE A 225 6.65 23.04 7.31
C PHE A 225 7.76 24.07 7.59
N ASP A 226 8.86 24.04 6.85
CA ASP A 226 9.98 24.99 6.96
C ASP A 226 9.88 26.19 5.97
N GLU A 227 8.77 26.31 5.23
CA GLU A 227 8.33 27.52 4.48
C GLU A 227 7.27 28.33 5.25
#